data_AF-A0A3C0CI56-F1
#
_entry.id   AF-A0A3C0CI56-F1
#
_cell.length_a   1.000
_cell.length_b   1.000
_cell.length_c   1.000
_cell.angle_alpha   90.00
_cell.angle_beta   90.00
_cell.angle_gamma   90.00
#
_symmetry.space_group_name_H-M   'P 1'
#
loop_
_entity.id
_entity.type
_entity.pdbx_description
1 polymer ?
#
loop_
_entity_poly.entity_id
_entity_poly.type
_entity_poly.pdbx_seq_one_letter_code
_entity_poly.pdbx_strand_id
1 'polypeptide(L)'
;RIRAALDAGLRVIFCVGESLRQREQGVTAELVAMQTKIALGGVSKEELRRIIIAYEPIWAIGTGKTATAAQANEVCACIRSTVAGLYGRAAA
;
A
#
# COMPACT_ATOMS: atom_id res chain seq x y z
N ARG A 1 5.61 13.06 -2.10
CA ARG A 1 4.67 13.88 -1.29
C ARG A 1 4.58 13.42 0.17
N ILE A 2 4.73 12.12 0.45
CA ILE A 2 4.69 11.56 1.83
C ILE A 2 5.70 12.26 2.75
N ARG A 3 6.96 12.40 2.32
CA ARG A 3 8.01 13.11 3.07
C ARG A 3 7.57 14.51 3.51
N ALA A 4 7.19 15.35 2.54
CA ALA A 4 6.72 16.71 2.81
C ALA A 4 5.52 16.78 3.76
N ALA A 5 4.57 15.84 3.65
CA ALA A 5 3.42 15.79 4.56
C ALA A 5 3.82 15.43 6.00
N LEU A 6 4.73 14.47 6.18
CA LEU A 6 5.26 14.09 7.49
C LEU A 6 6.09 15.21 8.12
N ASP A 7 6.87 15.94 7.30
CA ASP A 7 7.69 17.08 7.72
C ASP A 7 6.80 18.25 8.17
N ALA A 8 5.65 18.42 7.54
CA ALA A 8 4.59 19.36 7.96
C ALA A 8 3.79 18.87 9.19
N GLY A 9 4.15 17.74 9.79
CA GLY A 9 3.49 17.21 10.99
C GLY A 9 2.17 16.46 10.74
N LEU A 10 1.80 16.21 9.47
CA LEU A 10 0.54 15.55 9.14
C LEU A 10 0.60 14.02 9.38
N ARG A 11 -0.58 13.43 9.59
CA ARG A 11 -0.79 11.98 9.40
C ARG A 11 -1.11 11.74 7.93
N VAL A 12 -0.58 10.66 7.38
CA VAL A 12 -0.63 10.39 5.94
C VAL A 12 -1.44 9.13 5.70
N ILE A 13 -2.40 9.22 4.77
CA ILE A 13 -2.99 8.05 4.12
C ILE A 13 -2.49 8.10 2.68
N PHE A 14 -1.88 7.02 2.20
CA PHE A 14 -1.55 6.90 0.79
C PHE A 14 -2.16 5.62 0.21
N CYS A 15 -2.62 5.73 -1.04
CA CYS A 15 -3.27 4.65 -1.74
C CYS A 15 -2.26 3.86 -2.58
N VAL A 16 -2.45 2.55 -2.63
CA VAL A 16 -1.78 1.62 -3.54
C VAL A 16 -2.82 0.75 -4.21
N GLY A 17 -2.54 0.30 -5.42
CA GLY A 17 -3.49 -0.50 -6.19
C GLY A 17 -3.11 -0.62 -7.66
N GLU A 18 -3.77 -1.56 -8.31
CA GLU A 18 -3.54 -1.94 -9.69
C GLU A 18 -4.78 -1.68 -10.57
N SER A 19 -4.56 -1.52 -11.87
CA SER A 19 -5.62 -1.56 -12.88
C SER A 19 -6.14 -2.98 -13.12
N LEU A 20 -7.34 -3.12 -13.72
CA LEU A 20 -7.91 -4.43 -14.06
C LEU A 20 -6.95 -5.26 -14.92
N ARG A 21 -6.35 -4.62 -15.94
CA ARG A 21 -5.37 -5.25 -16.82
C ARG A 21 -4.17 -5.83 -16.04
N GLN A 22 -3.64 -5.07 -15.07
CA GLN A 22 -2.52 -5.53 -14.25
C GLN A 22 -2.91 -6.71 -13.34
N ARG A 23 -4.16 -6.71 -12.82
CA ARG A 23 -4.70 -7.85 -12.07
C ARG A 23 -4.81 -9.09 -12.95
N GLU A 24 -5.36 -8.95 -14.15
CA GLU A 24 -5.51 -10.04 -15.13
C GLU A 24 -4.15 -10.56 -15.63
N GLN A 25 -3.13 -9.71 -15.67
CA GLN A 25 -1.75 -10.08 -15.98
C GLN A 25 -1.02 -10.75 -14.80
N GLY A 26 -1.63 -10.82 -13.61
CA GLY A 26 -1.03 -11.46 -12.44
C GLY A 26 0.08 -10.66 -11.76
N VAL A 27 0.21 -9.36 -12.03
CA VAL A 27 1.33 -8.52 -11.52
C VAL A 27 0.95 -7.67 -10.30
N THR A 28 -0.22 -7.90 -9.69
CA THR A 28 -0.72 -7.11 -8.55
C THR A 28 0.27 -7.05 -7.39
N ALA A 29 0.80 -8.20 -6.96
CA ALA A 29 1.69 -8.26 -5.81
C ALA A 29 2.99 -7.48 -6.04
N GLU A 30 3.59 -7.63 -7.22
CA GLU A 30 4.81 -6.90 -7.60
C GLU A 30 4.56 -5.39 -7.64
N LEU A 31 3.46 -4.97 -8.28
CA LEU A 31 3.11 -3.56 -8.41
C LEU A 31 2.84 -2.91 -7.05
N VAL A 32 2.03 -3.55 -6.21
CA VAL A 32 1.67 -3.03 -4.89
C VAL A 32 2.89 -3.00 -3.96
N ALA A 33 3.76 -4.01 -4.00
CA ALA A 33 5.00 -4.00 -3.24
C ALA A 33 5.94 -2.88 -3.70
N MET A 34 6.07 -2.67 -5.01
CA MET A 34 6.86 -1.58 -5.59
C MET A 34 6.31 -0.21 -5.16
N GLN A 35 5.00 0.03 -5.31
CA GLN A 35 4.36 1.27 -4.88
C GLN A 35 4.58 1.54 -3.39
N THR A 36 4.43 0.50 -2.54
CA THR A 36 4.66 0.59 -1.09
C THR A 36 6.11 0.98 -0.77
N LYS A 37 7.10 0.34 -1.42
CA LYS A 37 8.52 0.64 -1.22
C LYS A 37 8.87 2.08 -1.63
N ILE A 38 8.38 2.53 -2.79
CA ILE A 38 8.62 3.89 -3.27
C ILE A 38 7.97 4.91 -2.33
N ALA A 39 6.72 4.66 -1.91
CA ALA A 39 5.98 5.53 -1.02
C ALA A 39 6.66 5.73 0.34
N LEU A 40 7.23 4.64 0.89
CA LEU A 40 7.93 4.64 2.17
C LEU A 40 9.41 5.04 2.05
N GLY A 41 9.91 5.35 0.85
CA GLY A 41 11.27 5.82 0.63
C GLY A 41 11.59 7.05 1.48
N GLY A 42 12.56 6.93 2.40
CA GLY A 42 12.97 8.02 3.30
C GLY A 42 12.04 8.23 4.51
N VAL A 43 11.11 7.31 4.78
CA VAL A 43 10.29 7.28 6.00
C VAL A 43 11.03 6.48 7.08
N SER A 44 11.22 7.08 8.26
CA SER A 44 11.82 6.37 9.40
C SER A 44 10.83 5.39 10.04
N LYS A 45 11.33 4.44 10.83
CA LYS A 45 10.49 3.47 11.53
C LYS A 45 9.51 4.13 12.52
N GLU A 46 9.95 5.20 13.18
CA GLU A 46 9.17 5.98 14.14
C GLU A 46 8.03 6.73 13.46
N GLU A 47 8.21 7.11 12.19
CA GLU A 47 7.24 7.85 11.42
C GLU A 47 6.12 6.98 10.86
N LEU A 48 6.35 5.66 10.71
CA LEU A 48 5.33 4.72 10.24
C LEU A 48 4.03 4.76 11.06
N ARG A 49 4.11 5.07 12.36
CA ARG A 49 2.91 5.20 13.22
C ARG A 49 1.94 6.31 12.77
N ARG A 50 2.40 7.23 11.92
CA ARG A 50 1.62 8.33 11.34
C ARG A 50 1.09 7.99 9.94
N ILE A 51 1.35 6.79 9.43
CA ILE A 51 1.00 6.37 8.08
C ILE A 51 -0.10 5.30 8.11
N ILE A 52 -1.04 5.42 7.18
CA ILE A 52 -2.01 4.39 6.82
C ILE A 52 -1.82 4.09 5.33
N ILE A 53 -1.76 2.80 5.00
CA ILE A 53 -1.70 2.33 3.62
C ILE A 53 -3.09 1.84 3.23
N ALA A 54 -3.71 2.48 2.23
CA ALA A 54 -5.00 2.08 1.71
C ALA A 54 -4.81 1.25 0.44
N TYR A 55 -5.22 -0.02 0.48
CA TYR A 55 -5.36 -0.80 -0.75
C TYR A 55 -6.64 -0.39 -1.47
N GLU A 56 -6.49 0.23 -2.65
CA GLU A 56 -7.56 0.77 -3.46
C GLU A 56 -7.35 0.33 -4.92
N PRO A 57 -7.76 -0.89 -5.31
CA PRO A 57 -7.63 -1.34 -6.68
C PRO A 57 -8.45 -0.44 -7.61
N ILE A 58 -7.81 0.10 -8.65
CA ILE A 58 -8.40 1.11 -9.54
C ILE A 58 -9.70 0.59 -10.17
N TRP A 59 -9.73 -0.70 -10.49
CA TRP A 59 -10.87 -1.37 -11.10
C TRP A 59 -12.10 -1.49 -10.19
N ALA A 60 -11.96 -1.24 -8.88
CA ALA A 60 -13.05 -1.27 -7.91
C ALA A 60 -13.58 0.14 -7.54
N ILE A 61 -12.93 1.21 -8.00
CA ILE A 61 -13.31 2.58 -7.66
C ILE A 61 -14.52 3.01 -8.50
N GLY A 62 -15.69 3.15 -7.87
CA GLY A 62 -16.89 3.70 -8.52
C GLY A 62 -17.47 2.85 -9.66
N THR A 63 -17.01 1.60 -9.82
CA THR A 63 -17.43 0.71 -10.93
C THR A 63 -18.61 -0.20 -10.56
N GLY A 64 -18.99 -0.24 -9.27
CA GLY A 64 -19.91 -1.24 -8.73
C GLY A 64 -19.33 -2.65 -8.63
N LYS A 65 -18.09 -2.87 -9.10
CA LYS A 65 -17.32 -4.09 -8.86
C LYS A 65 -16.47 -3.89 -7.61
N THR A 66 -16.50 -4.84 -6.68
CA THR A 66 -15.73 -4.76 -5.44
C THR A 66 -14.79 -5.95 -5.35
N ALA A 67 -13.56 -5.72 -4.87
CA ALA A 67 -12.68 -6.81 -4.52
C ALA A 67 -13.34 -7.69 -3.45
N THR A 68 -13.25 -9.01 -3.62
CA THR A 68 -13.73 -9.91 -2.58
C THR A 68 -12.87 -9.76 -1.32
N ALA A 69 -13.42 -10.12 -0.16
CA ALA A 69 -12.66 -10.09 1.10
C ALA A 69 -11.35 -10.90 1.01
N ALA A 70 -11.35 -12.01 0.27
CA ALA A 70 -10.16 -12.81 0.03
C ALA A 70 -9.11 -12.07 -0.80
N GLN A 71 -9.52 -11.41 -1.90
CA GLN A 71 -8.62 -10.61 -2.74
C GLN A 71 -8.04 -9.41 -1.98
N ALA A 72 -8.87 -8.74 -1.17
CA ALA A 72 -8.40 -7.65 -0.33
C ALA A 72 -7.38 -8.15 0.72
N ASN A 73 -7.65 -9.27 1.37
CA ASN A 73 -6.76 -9.82 2.39
C ASN A 73 -5.42 -10.31 1.78
N GLU A 74 -5.45 -10.90 0.59
CA GLU A 74 -4.25 -11.28 -0.17
C GLU A 74 -3.31 -10.09 -0.37
N VAL A 75 -3.85 -8.96 -0.87
CA VAL A 75 -3.04 -7.78 -1.14
C VAL A 75 -2.61 -7.08 0.16
N CYS A 76 -3.48 -7.00 1.16
CA CYS A 76 -3.10 -6.50 2.48
C CYS A 76 -1.98 -7.34 3.13
N ALA A 77 -1.96 -8.66 2.93
CA ALA A 77 -0.86 -9.51 3.38
C ALA A 77 0.44 -9.22 2.62
N CYS A 78 0.37 -8.96 1.31
CA CYS A 78 1.51 -8.51 0.50
C CYS A 78 2.08 -7.18 1.01
N ILE A 79 1.21 -6.20 1.32
CA ILE A 79 1.61 -4.91 1.89
C ILE A 79 2.32 -5.11 3.23
N ARG A 80 1.71 -5.87 4.15
CA ARG A 80 2.33 -6.18 5.47
C ARG A 80 3.67 -6.88 5.32
N SER A 81 3.77 -7.86 4.43
CA SER A 81 5.05 -8.54 4.15
C SER A 81 6.12 -7.58 3.63
N THR A 82 5.72 -6.64 2.76
CA THR A 82 6.62 -5.60 2.25
C THR A 82 7.10 -4.67 3.36
N VAL A 83 6.20 -4.21 4.24
CA VAL A 83 6.56 -3.39 5.41
C VAL A 83 7.48 -4.16 6.36
N ALA A 84 7.19 -5.44 6.62
CA ALA A 84 8.02 -6.29 7.45
C ALA A 84 9.44 -6.44 6.90
N GLY A 85 9.58 -6.54 5.57
CA GLY A 85 10.89 -6.61 4.91
C GLY A 85 11.69 -5.30 5.00
N LEU A 86 11.03 -4.15 5.08
CA LEU A 86 11.69 -2.85 5.18
C LEU A 86 12.02 -2.45 6.63
N TYR A 87 11.17 -2.81 7.60
CA TYR A 87 11.22 -2.26 8.97
C TYR A 87 11.23 -3.32 10.08
N GLY A 88 11.18 -4.60 9.70
CA GLY A 88 11.07 -5.74 10.61
C GLY A 88 9.62 -6.11 10.94
N ARG A 89 9.40 -7.37 11.37
CA ARG A 89 8.06 -7.93 11.62
C ARG A 89 7.22 -7.16 12.63
N ALA A 90 7.83 -6.55 13.64
CA ALA A 90 7.09 -5.80 14.67
C ALA A 90 6.43 -4.52 14.15
N ALA A 91 6.81 -4.05 12.95
CA ALA A 91 6.26 -2.85 12.32
C ALA A 91 5.13 -3.14 11.32
N ALA A 92 4.79 -4.41 11.08
CA ALA A 92 3.90 -4.87 10.02
C ALA A 92 2.57 -5.43 10.54
#